data_AF-A0A897NEQ8-F1
#
_entry.id   AF-A0A897NEQ8-F1
#
_cell.length_a   1.000
_cell.length_b   1.000
_cell.length_c   1.000
_cell.angle_alpha   90.00
_cell.angle_beta   90.00
_cell.angle_gamma   90.00
#
_symmetry.space_group_name_H-M   'P 1'
#
loop_
_entity.id
_entity.type
_entity.pdbx_description
1 polymer ?
#
loop_
_entity_poly.entity_id
_entity_poly.type
_entity_poly.pdbx_seq_one_letter_code
_entity_poly.pdbx_strand_id
1 'polypeptide(L)' 'MSDAGPTFECARCGATFDTGTSHTELVRRDFVDRPRPSKIERLCPDCWRAYVDDFLDRDFEAELAAYEAEREA' A
#
# COMPACT_ATOMS: atom_id res chain seq x y z
N MET A 1 -25.76 9.92 -9.26
CA MET A 1 -25.20 8.56 -9.07
C MET A 1 -23.80 8.80 -8.57
N SER A 2 -23.51 8.41 -7.33
CA SER A 2 -22.20 8.64 -6.71
C SER A 2 -21.16 7.84 -7.49
N ASP A 3 -20.30 8.55 -8.21
CA ASP A 3 -19.12 7.99 -8.84
C ASP A 3 -18.14 7.65 -7.70
N ALA A 4 -18.34 6.49 -7.08
CA ALA A 4 -17.33 5.92 -6.22
C ALA A 4 -16.15 5.63 -7.14
N GLY A 5 -15.06 6.38 -6.98
CA GLY A 5 -13.84 6.20 -7.75
C GLY A 5 -13.32 4.75 -7.63
N PRO A 6 -12.27 4.39 -8.39
CA PRO A 6 -11.72 3.06 -8.26
C PRO A 6 -11.29 2.79 -6.80
N THR A 7 -11.54 1.57 -6.33
CA THR A 7 -11.22 1.12 -4.98
C THR A 7 -10.30 -0.10 -5.01
N PHE A 8 -9.49 -0.27 -3.97
CA PHE A 8 -8.69 -1.46 -3.72
C PHE A 8 -9.22 -2.25 -2.52
N GLU A 9 -8.88 -3.54 -2.47
CA GLU A 9 -9.12 -4.41 -1.31
C GLU A 9 -7.79 -4.63 -0.56
N CYS A 10 -7.81 -4.45 0.75
CA CYS A 10 -6.66 -4.69 1.62
C CYS A 10 -6.39 -6.19 1.77
N ALA A 11 -5.19 -6.64 1.39
CA ALA A 11 -4.80 -8.04 1.48
C ALA A 11 -4.71 -8.57 2.92
N ARG A 12 -4.59 -7.69 3.93
CA ARG A 12 -4.46 -8.06 5.34
C ARG A 12 -5.79 -8.12 6.09
N CYS A 13 -6.64 -7.10 5.93
CA CYS A 13 -7.91 -7.00 6.68
C CYS A 13 -9.17 -7.15 5.81
N GLY A 14 -9.04 -7.22 4.49
CA GLY A 14 -10.17 -7.32 3.55
C GLY A 14 -10.96 -6.02 3.37
N ALA A 15 -10.57 -4.92 4.02
CA ALA A 15 -11.27 -3.64 3.89
C ALA A 15 -11.10 -3.06 2.47
N THR A 16 -12.17 -2.46 1.97
CA THR A 16 -12.15 -1.68 0.73
C THR A 16 -11.73 -0.24 1.02
N PHE A 17 -10.84 0.34 0.22
CA PHE A 17 -10.38 1.72 0.35
C PHE A 17 -10.17 2.38 -1.03
N ASP A 18 -10.23 3.70 -1.09
CA ASP A 18 -10.09 4.44 -2.35
C ASP A 18 -8.66 4.37 -2.89
N THR A 19 -8.49 4.31 -4.21
CA THR A 19 -7.13 4.32 -4.80
C THR A 19 -6.38 5.62 -4.55
N GLY A 20 -7.08 6.71 -4.19
CA GLY A 20 -6.49 8.01 -3.88
C GLY A 20 -5.91 8.10 -2.46
N THR A 21 -6.24 7.16 -1.58
CA THR A 21 -5.71 7.14 -0.21
C THR A 21 -4.25 6.67 -0.22
N SER A 22 -3.42 7.19 0.69
CA SER A 22 -2.04 6.73 0.84
C SER A 22 -2.02 5.26 1.28
N HIS A 23 -1.41 4.41 0.46
CA HIS A 23 -1.37 2.96 0.65
C HIS A 23 -0.05 2.41 0.13
N THR A 24 0.29 1.20 0.56
CA THR A 24 1.48 0.51 0.04
C THR A 24 1.10 -0.70 -0.81
N GLU A 25 1.95 -0.99 -1.79
CA GLU A 25 1.90 -2.15 -2.65
C GLU A 25 3.08 -3.07 -2.31
N LEU A 26 2.78 -4.29 -1.89
CA LEU A 26 3.76 -5.31 -1.54
C LEU A 26 3.84 -6.36 -2.64
N VAL A 27 5.04 -6.58 -3.14
CA VAL A 27 5.34 -7.65 -4.08
C VAL A 27 5.96 -8.80 -3.30
N ARG A 28 5.35 -10.00 -3.38
CA ARG A 28 5.96 -11.19 -2.80
C ARG A 28 7.33 -11.45 -3.41
N ARG A 29 8.29 -11.86 -2.58
CA ARG A 29 9.68 -12.11 -2.97
C ARG A 29 9.85 -13.03 -4.19
N ASP A 30 8.98 -14.03 -4.34
CA ASP A 30 9.00 -14.94 -5.51
C ASP A 30 8.74 -14.23 -6.85
N PHE A 31 8.26 -12.99 -6.82
CA PHE A 31 7.91 -12.18 -7.98
C PHE A 31 8.69 -10.87 -8.08
N VAL A 32 9.63 -10.60 -7.17
CA VAL A 32 10.39 -9.32 -7.15
C VAL A 32 11.23 -9.11 -8.41
N ASP A 33 11.79 -10.19 -8.96
CA ASP A 33 12.60 -10.15 -10.18
C ASP A 33 11.76 -10.25 -11.46
N ARG A 34 10.42 -10.31 -11.35
CA ARG A 34 9.55 -10.35 -12.52
C ARG A 34 9.21 -8.93 -12.96
N PRO A 35 9.38 -8.58 -14.25
CA PRO A 35 9.14 -7.23 -14.75
C PRO A 35 7.69 -6.76 -14.60
N ARG A 36 6.74 -7.68 -14.38
CA ARG A 36 5.35 -7.39 -13.99
C ARG A 36 4.88 -8.46 -13.00
N PRO A 37 4.98 -8.22 -11.68
CA PRO A 37 4.50 -9.15 -10.68
C PRO A 37 3.01 -9.38 -10.87
N SER A 38 2.59 -10.63 -11.05
CA SER A 38 1.17 -10.98 -11.23
C SER A 38 0.36 -10.89 -9.93
N LYS A 39 1.04 -10.76 -8.79
CA LYS A 39 0.43 -10.59 -7.47
C LYS A 39 1.07 -9.41 -6.77
N ILE A 40 0.31 -8.33 -6.72
CA ILE A 40 0.59 -7.14 -5.91
C ILE A 40 -0.43 -7.15 -4.79
N GLU A 41 0.04 -7.27 -3.55
CA GLU A 41 -0.80 -7.18 -2.35
C GLU A 41 -0.87 -5.72 -1.93
N ARG A 42 -2.07 -5.19 -1.64
CA ARG A 42 -2.24 -3.80 -1.22
C ARG A 42 -2.65 -3.74 0.23
N LEU A 43 -2.08 -2.81 1.00
CA LEU A 43 -2.47 -2.59 2.39
C LEU A 43 -3.15 -1.24 2.52
N CYS A 44 -4.30 -1.21 3.20
CA CYS A 44 -4.92 0.05 3.60
C CYS A 44 -4.01 0.85 4.56
N PRO A 45 -4.25 2.15 4.79
CA PRO A 45 -3.39 3.00 5.62
C PRO A 45 -3.08 2.39 7.00
N ASP A 46 -4.09 1.84 7.69
CA ASP A 46 -3.91 1.25 9.01
C ASP A 46 -3.03 -0.01 8.98
N CYS A 47 -3.25 -0.86 7.98
CA CYS A 47 -2.47 -2.08 7.81
C CYS A 47 -1.04 -1.80 7.34
N TRP A 48 -0.86 -0.72 6.57
CA TRP A 48 0.45 -0.23 6.17
C TRP A 48 1.22 0.30 7.38
N ARG A 49 0.59 1.14 8.22
CA ARG A 49 1.19 1.59 9.48
C ARG A 49 1.65 0.43 10.35
N ALA A 50 0.75 -0.52 10.63
CA ALA A 50 1.10 -1.71 11.40
C ALA A 50 2.18 -2.57 10.74
N TYR A 51 2.31 -2.55 9.41
CA TYR A 51 3.39 -3.24 8.73
C TYR A 51 4.74 -2.53 8.90
N VAL A 52 4.76 -1.20 8.86
CA VAL A 52 6.00 -0.42 9.03
C VAL A 52 6.44 -0.40 10.49
N ASP A 53 5.54 -0.02 11.39
CA ASP A 53 5.84 0.12 12.82
C ASP A 53 6.10 -1.25 13.46
N ASP A 54 5.20 -2.23 13.29
CA ASP A 54 5.29 -3.48 14.06
C ASP A 54 6.16 -4.54 13.37
N PHE A 55 6.11 -4.64 12.03
CA PHE A 55 6.77 -5.73 11.30
C PHE A 55 8.16 -5.35 10.79
N LEU A 56 8.33 -4.13 10.29
CA LEU A 56 9.62 -3.63 9.83
C LEU A 56 10.44 -2.94 10.92
N ASP A 57 9.80 -2.58 12.05
CA ASP A 57 10.42 -1.80 13.14
C ASP A 57 11.03 -0.49 12.61
N ARG A 58 10.24 0.24 11.80
CA ARG A 58 10.59 1.51 11.16
C ARG A 58 9.58 2.59 11.51
N ASP A 59 9.92 3.83 11.20
CA ASP A 59 9.05 4.99 11.41
C ASP A 59 8.06 5.13 10.24
N PHE A 60 6.77 4.91 10.50
CA PHE A 60 5.71 5.06 9.50
C PHE A 60 5.60 6.46 8.92
N GLU A 61 5.78 7.51 9.71
CA GLU A 61 5.60 8.88 9.25
C GLU A 61 6.74 9.28 8.28
N ALA A 62 7.95 8.79 8.51
CA ALA A 62 9.08 8.94 7.59
C ALA A 62 8.85 8.21 6.25
N GLU A 63 8.31 6.98 6.29
CA GLU A 63 7.97 6.21 5.08
C GLU A 63 6.81 6.86 4.31
N LEU A 64 5.80 7.39 5.02
CA LEU A 64 4.68 8.13 4.41
C LEU A 64 5.17 9.40 3.69
N ALA A 65 6.06 10.17 4.33
CA ALA A 65 6.63 11.37 3.72
C ALA A 65 7.45 11.04 2.44
N ALA A 66 8.22 9.94 2.46
CA ALA A 66 8.95 9.49 1.28
C ALA A 66 8.01 9.10 0.13
N TYR A 67 6.94 8.37 0.44
CA TYR A 67 5.91 7.97 -0.53
C TYR A 67 5.21 9.19 -1.16
N GLU A 68 4.84 10.18 -0.37
CA GLU A 68 4.20 11.40 -0.87
C GLU A 68 5.14 12.21 -1.77
N ALA A 69 6.42 12.31 -1.40
CA ALA A 69 7.43 12.98 -2.22
C ALA A 69 7.63 12.29 -3.59
N GLU A 70 7.58 10.96 -3.65
CA GLU A 70 7.68 10.22 -4.91
C GLU A 70 6.46 10.43 -5.83
N ARG A 71 5.27 10.68 -5.27
CA ARG A 71 4.06 10.93 -6.06
C ARG A 71 4.01 12.32 -6.69
N GLU A 72 4.75 13.28 -6.12
CA GLU A 72 4.82 14.66 -6.60
C GLU A 72 5.96 14.89 -7.61
N ALA A 73 6.87 13.92 -7.77
CA ALA A 73 8.03 13.96 -8.66
C ALA A 73 7.71 13.51 -10.10
#